data_AF-A0A497NL14-F1
#
_entry.id   AF-A0A497NL14-F1
#
_cell.length_a   1.000
_cell.length_b   1.000
_cell.length_c   1.000
_cell.angle_alpha   90.00
_cell.angle_beta   90.00
_cell.angle_gamma   90.00
#
_symmetry.space_group_name_H-M   'P 1'
#
loop_
_entity.id
_entity.type
_entity.pdbx_description
1 polymer ?
#
loop_
_entity_poly.entity_id
_entity_poly.type
_entity_poly.pdbx_seq_one_letter_code
_entity_poly.pdbx_strand_id
1 'polypeptide(L)'
;MGEAEGRLARRLGFWETLGIGVGSTIGGSIFVILGDAARLAGPAAFLSFFLGALVTLLIALNYSELATSLPVSGGGYVFTREAIGGLSSFLTGWFLWVGNML
;
A
#
# COMPACT_ATOMS: atom_id res chain seq x y z
N MET A 1 -15.28 -33.89 8.67
CA MET A 1 -16.13 -33.38 7.58
C MET A 1 -16.44 -31.92 7.90
N GLY A 2 -15.93 -30.98 7.09
CA GLY A 2 -16.35 -29.57 7.10
C GLY A 2 -15.26 -28.54 7.41
N GLU A 3 -14.31 -28.28 6.48
CA GLU A 3 -13.53 -27.01 6.41
C GLU A 3 -13.12 -26.70 4.95
N ALA A 4 -14.08 -26.75 4.01
CA ALA A 4 -13.85 -26.38 2.62
C ALA A 4 -14.93 -25.44 2.04
N GLU A 5 -15.63 -24.69 2.90
CA GLU A 5 -16.52 -23.60 2.46
C GLU A 5 -15.88 -22.26 2.81
N GLY A 6 -15.49 -21.49 1.79
CA GLY A 6 -15.07 -20.09 1.95
C GLY A 6 -13.72 -19.69 1.38
N ARG A 7 -13.06 -20.50 0.54
CA ARG A 7 -11.82 -20.05 -0.13
C ARG A 7 -12.16 -19.16 -1.33
N LEU A 8 -11.80 -17.87 -1.25
CA LEU A 8 -11.99 -16.92 -2.34
C LEU A 8 -11.34 -17.45 -3.64
N ALA A 9 -12.08 -17.38 -4.74
CA ALA A 9 -11.57 -17.72 -6.05
C ALA A 9 -10.51 -16.68 -6.47
N ARG A 10 -9.29 -17.13 -6.80
CA ARG A 10 -8.25 -16.26 -7.40
C ARG A 10 -8.65 -15.90 -8.82
N ARG A 11 -9.37 -14.78 -8.97
CA ARG A 11 -9.82 -14.24 -10.26
C ARG A 11 -9.16 -12.93 -10.66
N LEU A 12 -8.43 -12.28 -9.76
CA LEU A 12 -7.70 -11.07 -10.11
C LEU A 12 -6.49 -11.41 -10.98
N GLY A 13 -6.50 -10.90 -12.20
CA GLY A 13 -5.34 -10.89 -13.09
C GLY A 13 -4.53 -9.61 -12.94
N PHE A 14 -3.67 -9.38 -13.92
CA PHE A 14 -2.76 -8.23 -13.92
C PHE A 14 -3.51 -6.89 -13.98
N TRP A 15 -4.47 -6.77 -14.90
CA TRP A 15 -5.17 -5.49 -15.13
C TRP A 15 -6.09 -5.11 -13.97
N GLU A 16 -6.76 -6.09 -13.37
CA GLU A 16 -7.61 -5.87 -12.19
C GLU A 16 -6.76 -5.43 -10.99
N THR A 17 -5.63 -6.11 -10.77
CA THR A 17 -4.71 -5.77 -9.67
C THR A 17 -4.07 -4.40 -9.86
N LEU A 18 -3.65 -4.09 -11.09
CA LEU A 18 -3.12 -2.77 -11.44
C LEU A 18 -4.18 -1.67 -11.24
N GLY A 19 -5.41 -1.91 -11.70
CA GLY A 19 -6.52 -0.99 -11.53
C GLY A 19 -6.83 -0.68 -10.05
N ILE A 20 -6.81 -1.70 -9.20
CA ILE A 20 -6.96 -1.52 -7.74
C ILE A 20 -5.83 -0.68 -7.16
N GLY A 21 -4.58 -0.98 -7.53
CA GLY A 21 -3.41 -0.22 -7.07
C GLY A 21 -3.49 1.25 -7.48
N VAL A 22 -3.71 1.52 -8.76
CA VAL A 22 -3.82 2.89 -9.30
C VAL A 22 -5.00 3.65 -8.68
N GLY A 23 -6.18 3.01 -8.61
CA GLY A 23 -7.38 3.61 -8.02
C GLY A 23 -7.18 3.97 -6.54
N SER A 24 -6.55 3.08 -5.77
CA SER A 24 -6.27 3.31 -4.34
C SER A 24 -5.30 4.47 -4.11
N THR A 25 -4.33 4.68 -5.02
CA THR A 25 -3.34 5.76 -4.89
C THR A 25 -3.91 7.11 -5.35
N ILE A 26 -4.68 7.14 -6.45
CA ILE A 26 -5.24 8.38 -6.98
C ILE A 26 -6.33 8.96 -6.07
N GLY A 27 -7.19 8.09 -5.50
CA GLY A 27 -8.41 8.48 -4.80
C GLY A 27 -8.21 9.51 -3.69
N GLY A 28 -7.42 9.18 -2.67
CA GLY A 28 -7.20 10.10 -1.54
C GLY A 28 -6.25 11.25 -1.89
N SER A 29 -5.19 10.99 -2.66
CA SER A 29 -4.08 11.92 -2.79
C SER A 29 -4.38 13.12 -3.69
N ILE A 30 -4.97 12.90 -4.87
CA ILE A 30 -5.17 13.98 -5.86
C ILE A 30 -6.40 14.83 -5.54
N PHE A 31 -7.46 14.22 -5.02
CA PHE A 31 -8.71 14.96 -4.77
C PHE A 31 -8.75 15.68 -3.43
N VAL A 32 -7.99 15.22 -2.43
CA VAL A 32 -7.96 15.84 -1.09
C VAL A 32 -6.73 16.74 -0.92
N ILE A 33 -5.53 16.25 -1.21
CA ILE A 33 -4.28 16.90 -0.79
C ILE A 33 -3.76 17.90 -1.84
N LEU A 34 -4.11 17.73 -3.12
CA LEU A 34 -3.56 18.55 -4.21
C LEU A 34 -3.89 20.05 -4.05
N GLY A 35 -5.09 20.37 -3.59
CA GLY A 35 -5.52 21.76 -3.37
C GLY A 35 -4.68 22.46 -2.29
N ASP A 36 -4.42 21.79 -1.18
CA ASP A 36 -3.60 22.32 -0.10
C ASP A 36 -2.12 22.40 -0.50
N ALA A 37 -1.61 21.39 -1.21
CA ALA A 37 -0.26 21.39 -1.75
C ALA A 37 -0.05 22.57 -2.73
N ALA A 38 -1.03 22.85 -3.60
CA ALA A 38 -0.98 23.98 -4.52
C ALA A 38 -1.05 25.34 -3.79
N ARG A 39 -1.80 25.44 -2.67
CA ARG A 39 -1.82 26.67 -1.85
C ARG A 39 -0.51 26.92 -1.13
N LEU A 40 0.14 25.86 -0.62
CA LEU A 40 1.39 25.96 0.14
C LEU A 40 2.62 26.18 -0.76
N ALA A 41 2.74 25.41 -1.84
CA ALA A 41 3.93 25.41 -2.70
C ALA A 41 3.74 26.16 -4.02
N GLY A 42 2.50 26.54 -4.38
CA GLY A 42 2.21 27.21 -5.65
C GLY A 42 2.64 26.35 -6.86
N PRO A 43 3.20 26.97 -7.92
CA PRO A 43 3.70 26.24 -9.10
C PRO A 43 4.79 25.21 -8.78
N ALA A 44 5.50 25.36 -7.67
CA ALA A 44 6.54 24.42 -7.25
C ALA A 44 5.98 23.11 -6.66
N ALA A 45 4.66 23.00 -6.45
CA ALA A 45 4.03 21.77 -5.98
C ALA A 45 4.39 20.54 -6.83
N PHE A 46 4.56 20.72 -8.15
CA PHE A 46 4.99 19.64 -9.05
C PHE A 46 6.34 19.04 -8.66
N LEU A 47 7.30 19.86 -8.20
CA LEU A 47 8.61 19.37 -7.74
C LEU A 47 8.45 18.51 -6.48
N SER A 48 7.58 18.92 -5.54
CA SER A 48 7.27 18.13 -4.35
C SER A 48 6.63 16.80 -4.71
N PHE A 49 5.69 16.77 -5.66
CA PHE A 49 5.10 15.53 -6.16
C PHE A 49 6.12 14.64 -6.87
N PHE A 50 7.02 15.22 -7.66
CA PHE A 50 8.06 14.46 -8.36
C PHE A 50 9.05 13.81 -7.37
N LEU A 51 9.50 14.54 -6.36
CA LEU A 51 10.35 13.98 -5.30
C LEU A 51 9.61 12.90 -4.50
N GLY A 52 8.34 13.14 -4.16
CA GLY A 52 7.49 12.14 -3.52
C GLY A 52 7.36 10.87 -4.35
N ALA A 53 7.09 11.01 -5.65
CA ALA A 53 6.99 9.89 -6.58
C ALA A 53 8.29 9.07 -6.66
N LEU A 54 9.45 9.74 -6.63
CA LEU A 54 10.75 9.05 -6.63
C LEU A 54 10.94 8.20 -5.37
N VAL A 55 10.61 8.74 -4.20
CA VAL A 55 10.67 8.02 -2.92
C VAL A 55 9.68 6.84 -2.93
N THR A 56 8.43 7.08 -3.36
CA THR A 56 7.41 6.04 -3.46
C THR A 56 7.81 4.94 -4.44
N LEU A 57 8.50 5.26 -5.53
CA LEU A 57 8.99 4.26 -6.48
C LEU A 57 10.01 3.30 -5.83
N LEU A 58 10.94 3.81 -5.03
CA LEU A 58 11.90 2.98 -4.30
C LEU A 58 11.18 2.06 -3.29
N ILE A 59 10.19 2.59 -2.59
CA ILE A 59 9.36 1.80 -1.67
C ILE A 59 8.59 0.72 -2.43
N ALA A 60 7.99 1.06 -3.58
CA ALA A 60 7.23 0.12 -4.40
C ALA A 60 8.10 -1.02 -4.94
N LEU A 61 9.34 -0.74 -5.35
CA LEU A 61 10.29 -1.76 -5.78
C LEU A 61 10.61 -2.73 -4.64
N ASN A 62 10.94 -2.22 -3.46
CA ASN A 62 11.17 -3.06 -2.28
C ASN A 62 9.94 -3.92 -1.95
N TYR A 63 8.75 -3.31 -1.91
CA TYR A 63 7.51 -4.04 -1.66
C TYR A 63 7.20 -5.10 -2.73
N SER A 64 7.57 -4.86 -3.99
CA SER A 64 7.38 -5.84 -5.07
C SER A 64 8.25 -7.08 -4.92
N GLU A 65 9.49 -6.91 -4.44
CA GLU A 65 10.40 -8.02 -4.13
C GLU A 65 9.89 -8.86 -2.95
N LEU A 66 9.39 -8.19 -1.91
CA LEU A 66 8.80 -8.89 -0.76
C LEU A 66 7.48 -9.58 -1.13
N ALA A 67 6.61 -8.94 -1.93
CA ALA A 67 5.33 -9.50 -2.34
C ALA A 67 5.47 -10.74 -3.24
N THR A 68 6.52 -10.78 -4.07
CA THR A 68 6.83 -11.94 -4.90
C THR A 68 7.48 -13.08 -4.09
N SER A 69 8.28 -12.74 -3.08
CA SER A 69 8.91 -13.71 -2.17
C SER A 69 7.93 -14.32 -1.17
N LEU A 70 6.95 -13.53 -0.69
CA LEU A 70 5.94 -13.93 0.30
C LEU A 70 4.53 -13.76 -0.29
N PRO A 71 4.05 -14.70 -1.14
CA PRO A 71 2.77 -14.61 -1.85
C PRO A 71 1.57 -14.96 -0.96
N VAL A 72 1.48 -14.30 0.18
CA VAL A 72 0.45 -14.48 1.21
C VAL A 72 -0.26 -13.15 1.49
N SER A 73 -1.54 -13.23 1.80
CA SER A 73 -2.34 -12.03 2.10
C SER A 73 -1.99 -11.48 3.48
N GLY A 74 -1.55 -10.22 3.55
CA GLY A 74 -1.35 -9.53 4.83
C GLY A 74 -0.39 -8.33 4.81
N GLY A 75 0.24 -8.00 3.68
CA GLY A 75 0.99 -6.75 3.50
C GLY A 75 2.13 -6.56 4.50
N GLY A 76 2.37 -5.32 4.93
CA GLY A 76 3.47 -4.95 5.83
C GLY A 76 3.49 -5.70 7.17
N TYR A 77 2.32 -6.14 7.67
CA TYR A 77 2.25 -6.99 8.86
C TYR A 77 2.97 -8.32 8.64
N VAL A 78 2.73 -8.99 7.52
CA VAL A 78 3.35 -10.29 7.25
C VAL A 78 4.84 -10.13 7.00
N PHE A 79 5.25 -9.08 6.31
CA PHE A 79 6.67 -8.80 6.06
C PHE A 79 7.45 -8.60 7.37
N THR A 80 6.91 -7.81 8.30
CA THR A 80 7.53 -7.57 9.61
C THR A 80 7.44 -8.78 10.53
N ARG A 81 6.37 -9.58 10.42
CA ARG A 81 6.23 -10.84 11.15
C ARG A 81 7.29 -11.86 10.75
N GLU A 82 7.57 -11.96 9.45
CA GLU A 82 8.57 -12.91 8.93
C GLU A 82 10.00 -12.43 9.20
N ALA A 83 10.26 -11.13 9.13
CA ALA A 83 11.61 -10.58 9.32
C ALA A 83 12.05 -10.49 10.79
N ILE A 84 11.17 -10.02 11.70
CA ILE A 84 11.54 -9.67 13.08
C ILE A 84 10.62 -10.34 14.11
N GLY A 85 9.32 -10.46 13.79
CA GLY A 85 8.33 -11.03 14.70
C GLY A 85 8.05 -10.18 15.95
N GLY A 86 7.33 -10.75 16.90
CA GLY A 86 7.07 -10.14 18.21
C GLY A 86 6.24 -8.84 18.16
N LEU A 87 6.53 -7.93 19.09
CA LEU A 87 5.79 -6.66 19.27
C LEU A 87 5.84 -5.78 18.01
N SER A 88 6.97 -5.75 17.30
CA SER A 88 7.14 -4.96 16.08
C SER A 88 6.11 -5.34 15.01
N SER A 89 5.87 -6.63 14.82
CA SER A 89 4.84 -7.11 13.88
C SER A 89 3.43 -6.70 14.31
N PHE A 90 3.12 -6.78 15.61
CA PHE A 90 1.83 -6.32 16.14
C PHE A 90 1.63 -4.82 15.90
N LEU A 91 2.63 -3.99 16.18
CA LEU A 91 2.57 -2.55 15.97
C LEU A 91 2.36 -2.20 14.50
N THR A 92 3.08 -2.86 13.57
CA THR A 92 2.88 -2.65 12.14
C THR A 92 1.46 -3.00 11.70
N GLY A 93 0.93 -4.13 12.17
CA GLY A 93 -0.47 -4.51 11.90
C GLY A 93 -1.47 -3.52 12.46
N TRP A 94 -1.24 -3.04 13.68
CA TRP A 94 -2.10 -2.05 14.34
C TRP A 94 -2.11 -0.72 13.60
N PHE A 95 -0.93 -0.16 13.27
CA PHE A 95 -0.84 1.09 12.51
C PHE A 95 -1.44 0.96 11.10
N LEU A 96 -1.27 -0.18 10.44
CA LEU A 96 -1.89 -0.42 9.14
C LEU A 96 -3.41 -0.44 9.24
N TRP A 97 -3.98 -1.03 10.29
CA TRP A 97 -5.43 -1.03 10.50
C TRP A 97 -5.96 0.38 10.79
N VAL A 98 -5.33 1.07 11.74
CA VAL A 98 -5.71 2.45 12.11
C VAL A 98 -5.60 3.39 10.92
N GLY A 99 -4.50 3.34 10.17
CA GLY A 99 -4.25 4.23 9.03
C GLY A 99 -5.13 3.96 7.81
N ASN A 100 -5.77 2.79 7.71
CA ASN A 100 -6.79 2.53 6.67
C ASN A 100 -8.20 2.92 7.14
N MET A 101 -8.43 3.11 8.44
CA MET A 101 -9.73 3.50 9.01
C MET A 101 -9.88 5.01 9.24
N LEU A 102 -8.79 5.70 9.56
CA LEU A 102 -8.71 7.16 9.69
C LEU A 102 -8.47 7.83 8.34
#